data_AF-A0A2X1PYP1-F1
#
_entry.id   AF-A0A2X1PYP1-F1
#
_cell.length_a   1.000
_cell.length_b   1.000
_cell.length_c   1.000
_cell.angle_alpha   90.00
_cell.angle_beta   90.00
_cell.angle_gamma   90.00
#
_symmetry.space_group_name_H-M   'P 1'
#
loop_
_entity.id
_entity.type
_entity.pdbx_description
1 polymer ?
#
loop_
_entity_poly.entity_id
_entity_poly.type
_entity_poly.pdbx_seq_one_letter_code
_entity_poly.pdbx_strand_id
1 'polypeptide(L)'
;MRTGEGKTLTATLPCYLIALEGKGVHVVTVNDYLARRDAETNRPLFEFLGMSVGVNIPGLSPEEKRAAYAADITYATNSELGFDYLRDNLAHSKEERFQRTLGYALVDEVDSILIDEARTPLIISGQAENSSELYIAVNKLIPSLIKQEKEDTEEYQGEGDFTLDLKSKQAHLTERGQEKVEDWLIAQGLMPEGTLCILLVELYCFITLWLHCVRTHCLKKMSITL
;
A
#
# COMPACT_ATOMS: atom_id res chain seq x y z
N MET A 1 5.00 -16.08 -33.54
CA MET A 1 4.66 -17.39 -34.15
C MET A 1 3.16 -17.43 -34.39
N ARG A 2 2.68 -18.05 -35.48
CA ARG A 2 1.23 -18.23 -35.70
C ARG A 2 0.68 -19.27 -34.71
N THR A 3 -0.62 -19.20 -34.41
CA THR A 3 -1.29 -20.23 -33.60
C THR A 3 -1.18 -21.58 -34.30
N GLY A 4 -0.80 -22.62 -33.55
CA GLY A 4 -0.56 -23.96 -34.09
C GLY A 4 0.89 -24.29 -34.46
N GLU A 5 1.80 -23.30 -34.49
CA GLU A 5 3.24 -23.51 -34.75
C GLU A 5 4.01 -24.07 -33.53
N GLY A 6 3.30 -24.47 -32.47
CA GLY A 6 3.94 -24.99 -31.25
C GLY A 6 4.57 -23.91 -30.36
N LYS A 7 3.91 -22.76 -30.16
CA LYS A 7 4.32 -21.73 -29.18
C LYS A 7 4.61 -22.34 -27.80
N THR A 8 3.67 -23.12 -27.27
CA THR A 8 3.77 -23.76 -25.95
C THR A 8 4.97 -24.72 -25.87
N LEU A 9 5.21 -25.52 -26.91
CA LEU A 9 6.37 -26.42 -26.96
C LEU A 9 7.67 -25.62 -27.03
N THR A 10 7.73 -24.59 -27.87
CA THR A 10 8.91 -23.73 -28.02
C THR A 10 9.23 -22.99 -26.74
N ALA A 11 8.21 -22.59 -25.97
CA ALA A 11 8.37 -21.93 -24.67
C ALA A 11 9.07 -22.82 -23.63
N THR A 12 9.00 -24.15 -23.75
CA THR A 12 9.68 -25.05 -22.79
C THR A 12 11.20 -24.93 -22.85
N LEU A 13 11.78 -24.60 -24.02
CA LEU A 13 13.22 -24.49 -24.24
C LEU A 13 13.87 -23.35 -23.43
N PRO A 14 13.44 -22.07 -23.55
CA PRO A 14 13.98 -21.00 -22.72
C PRO A 14 13.62 -21.19 -21.24
N CYS A 15 12.43 -21.72 -20.92
CA CYS A 15 12.06 -21.99 -19.53
C CYS A 15 13.03 -22.97 -18.88
N TYR A 16 13.35 -24.09 -19.54
CA TYR A 16 14.31 -25.06 -19.03
C TYR A 16 15.71 -24.44 -18.86
N LEU A 17 16.20 -23.74 -19.90
CA LEU A 17 17.53 -23.14 -19.88
C LEU A 17 17.70 -22.16 -18.72
N ILE A 18 16.73 -21.28 -18.49
CA ILE A 18 16.80 -20.27 -17.44
C ILE A 18 16.52 -20.86 -16.06
N ALA A 19 15.67 -21.89 -15.97
CA ALA A 19 15.42 -22.61 -14.72
C ALA A 19 16.71 -23.18 -14.09
N LEU A 20 17.71 -23.54 -14.91
CA LEU A 20 19.03 -24.00 -14.44
C LEU A 20 19.78 -22.97 -13.58
N GLU A 21 19.45 -21.68 -13.66
CA GLU A 21 20.04 -20.65 -12.78
C GLU A 21 19.52 -20.73 -11.34
N GLY A 22 18.44 -21.46 -11.08
CA GLY A 22 17.83 -21.59 -9.75
C GLY A 22 17.11 -20.33 -9.24
N LYS A 23 16.96 -19.29 -10.08
CA LYS A 23 16.24 -18.05 -9.74
C LYS A 23 14.74 -18.11 -10.03
N GLY A 24 14.32 -19.07 -10.84
CA GLY A 24 12.93 -19.29 -11.22
C GLY A 24 12.48 -18.63 -12.50
N VAL A 25 11.50 -19.28 -13.12
CA VAL A 25 10.85 -18.83 -14.35
C VAL A 25 9.36 -18.68 -14.11
N HIS A 26 8.81 -17.51 -14.40
CA HIS A 26 7.38 -17.26 -14.38
C HIS A 26 6.82 -17.35 -15.81
N VAL A 27 5.94 -18.31 -16.07
CA VAL A 27 5.18 -18.39 -17.33
C VAL A 27 3.83 -17.72 -17.11
N VAL A 28 3.64 -16.59 -17.77
CA VAL A 28 2.46 -15.74 -17.63
C VAL A 28 1.47 -16.07 -18.74
N THR A 29 0.25 -16.42 -18.34
CA THR A 29 -0.85 -16.71 -19.27
C THR A 29 -2.02 -15.75 -19.03
N VAL A 30 -2.96 -15.72 -19.97
CA VAL A 30 -4.13 -14.83 -19.91
C VAL A 30 -5.16 -15.29 -18.86
N ASN A 31 -5.23 -16.59 -18.54
CA ASN A 31 -6.21 -17.10 -17.58
C ASN A 31 -5.76 -18.38 -16.86
N ASP A 32 -6.40 -18.65 -15.73
CA ASP A 32 -6.07 -19.75 -14.82
C ASP A 32 -6.20 -21.13 -15.49
N TYR A 33 -7.12 -21.28 -16.44
CA TYR A 33 -7.29 -22.54 -17.16
C TYR A 33 -6.07 -22.84 -18.03
N LEU A 34 -5.57 -21.86 -18.77
CA LEU A 34 -4.35 -22.00 -19.57
C LEU A 34 -3.13 -22.25 -18.70
N ALA A 35 -2.99 -21.51 -17.59
CA ALA A 35 -1.91 -21.73 -16.62
C ALA A 35 -1.89 -23.19 -16.12
N ARG A 36 -3.04 -23.70 -15.64
CA ARG A 36 -3.15 -25.09 -15.16
C ARG A 36 -2.91 -26.09 -16.28
N ARG A 37 -3.55 -25.91 -17.43
CA ARG A 37 -3.42 -26.84 -18.57
C ARG A 37 -1.97 -26.96 -19.01
N ASP A 38 -1.28 -25.83 -19.20
CA ASP A 38 0.08 -25.82 -19.73
C ASP A 38 1.09 -26.30 -18.69
N ALA A 39 0.85 -26.03 -17.40
CA ALA A 39 1.62 -26.63 -16.32
C ALA A 39 1.50 -28.14 -16.32
N GLU A 40 0.28 -28.70 -16.32
CA GLU A 40 0.08 -30.15 -16.29
C GLU A 40 0.53 -30.84 -17.58
N THR A 41 0.42 -30.17 -18.73
CA THR A 41 0.91 -30.69 -20.01
C THR A 41 2.43 -30.79 -20.05
N ASN A 42 3.14 -29.79 -19.50
CA ASN A 42 4.60 -29.75 -19.51
C ASN A 42 5.23 -30.36 -18.26
N ARG A 43 4.44 -30.65 -17.21
CA ARG A 43 4.93 -31.26 -15.96
C ARG A 43 5.73 -32.55 -16.21
N PRO A 44 5.26 -33.54 -17.00
CA PRO A 44 6.04 -34.75 -17.26
C PRO A 44 7.38 -34.46 -17.93
N LEU A 45 7.46 -33.46 -18.80
CA LEU A 45 8.70 -33.06 -19.47
C LEU A 45 9.69 -32.46 -18.48
N PHE A 46 9.25 -31.52 -17.66
CA PHE A 46 10.12 -30.83 -16.71
C PHE A 46 10.54 -31.75 -15.56
N GLU A 47 9.63 -32.54 -15.00
CA GLU A 47 9.94 -33.50 -13.93
C GLU A 47 10.87 -34.61 -14.43
N PHE A 48 10.73 -35.06 -15.69
CA PHE A 48 11.68 -35.97 -16.31
C PHE A 48 13.11 -35.38 -16.36
N LEU A 49 13.22 -34.07 -16.54
CA LEU A 49 14.49 -33.34 -16.54
C LEU A 49 14.94 -32.90 -15.14
N GLY A 50 14.23 -33.31 -14.07
CA GLY A 50 14.55 -32.99 -12.68
C GLY A 50 14.13 -31.60 -12.21
N MET A 51 13.24 -30.92 -12.95
CA MET A 51 12.70 -29.61 -12.61
C MET A 51 11.34 -29.72 -11.93
N SER A 52 11.06 -28.81 -11.01
CA SER A 52 9.78 -28.69 -10.33
C SER A 52 8.85 -27.69 -11.03
N VAL A 53 7.56 -28.01 -11.09
CA VAL A 53 6.53 -27.18 -11.74
C VAL A 53 5.44 -26.79 -10.74
N GLY A 54 5.30 -25.48 -10.53
CA GLY A 54 4.28 -24.85 -9.69
C GLY A 54 3.20 -24.15 -10.52
N VAL A 55 2.01 -24.03 -9.94
CA VAL A 55 0.90 -23.25 -10.52
C VAL A 55 0.42 -22.26 -9.48
N ASN A 56 0.42 -20.98 -9.81
CA ASN A 56 -0.10 -19.92 -8.96
C ASN A 56 -1.34 -19.28 -9.58
N ILE A 57 -2.44 -19.35 -8.85
CA ILE A 57 -3.79 -19.01 -9.29
C ILE A 57 -4.60 -18.52 -8.08
N PRO A 58 -5.74 -17.86 -8.32
CA PRO A 58 -6.61 -17.40 -7.25
C PRO A 58 -7.07 -18.53 -6.32
N GLY A 59 -7.13 -18.24 -5.03
CA GLY A 59 -7.67 -19.14 -4.00
C GLY A 59 -6.67 -20.11 -3.36
N LEU A 60 -5.41 -20.10 -3.77
CA LEU A 60 -4.35 -20.85 -3.07
C LEU A 60 -4.08 -20.28 -1.68
N SER A 61 -3.82 -21.18 -0.73
CA SER A 61 -3.33 -20.81 0.59
C SER A 61 -1.94 -20.15 0.52
N PRO A 62 -1.56 -19.35 1.52
CA PRO A 62 -0.20 -18.78 1.63
C PRO A 62 0.93 -19.80 1.48
N GLU A 63 0.74 -21.01 2.02
CA GLU A 63 1.72 -22.10 1.96
C GLU A 63 1.85 -22.68 0.55
N GLU A 64 0.72 -22.94 -0.11
CA GLU A 64 0.68 -23.41 -1.50
C GLU A 64 1.30 -22.38 -2.45
N LYS A 65 1.07 -21.08 -2.21
CA LYS A 65 1.70 -20.01 -3.00
C LYS A 65 3.21 -20.00 -2.86
N ARG A 66 3.73 -20.10 -1.64
CA ARG A 66 5.18 -20.19 -1.41
C ARG A 66 5.77 -21.42 -2.09
N ALA A 67 5.08 -22.56 -2.03
CA ALA A 67 5.50 -23.76 -2.74
C ALA A 67 5.49 -23.56 -4.28
N ALA A 68 4.48 -22.88 -4.82
CA ALA A 68 4.40 -22.59 -6.26
C ALA A 68 5.52 -21.67 -6.75
N TYR A 69 5.89 -20.63 -5.99
CA TYR A 69 7.01 -19.74 -6.31
C TYR A 69 8.39 -20.35 -6.05
N ALA A 70 8.47 -21.33 -5.14
CA ALA A 70 9.70 -22.10 -4.89
C ALA A 70 10.03 -23.08 -6.02
N ALA A 71 9.04 -23.49 -6.82
CA ALA A 71 9.24 -24.35 -7.97
C ALA A 71 10.08 -23.67 -9.05
N ASP A 72 10.89 -24.44 -9.78
CA ASP A 72 11.79 -23.94 -10.84
C ASP A 72 11.02 -23.18 -11.93
N ILE A 73 9.82 -23.67 -12.24
CA ILE A 73 8.91 -23.08 -13.23
C ILE A 73 7.55 -22.87 -12.58
N THR A 74 7.08 -21.63 -12.56
CA THR A 74 5.78 -21.24 -12.01
C THR A 74 4.87 -20.76 -13.13
N TYR A 75 3.76 -21.44 -13.37
CA TYR A 75 2.70 -20.98 -14.27
C TYR A 75 1.71 -20.11 -13.50
N ALA A 76 1.39 -18.93 -14.01
CA ALA A 76 0.48 -18.01 -13.34
C ALA A 76 -0.23 -17.09 -14.34
N THR A 77 -1.21 -16.35 -13.84
CA THR A 77 -1.80 -15.21 -14.57
C THR A 77 -1.07 -13.92 -14.22
N ASN A 78 -1.13 -12.94 -15.13
CA ASN A 78 -0.55 -11.62 -14.89
C ASN A 78 -1.11 -10.95 -13.62
N SER A 79 -2.42 -11.11 -13.40
CA SER A 79 -3.16 -10.52 -12.28
C SER A 79 -2.69 -11.13 -10.97
N GLU A 80 -2.53 -12.45 -10.89
CA GLU A 80 -2.10 -13.09 -9.64
C GLU A 80 -0.64 -12.74 -9.30
N LEU A 81 0.27 -12.76 -10.30
CA LEU A 81 1.65 -12.31 -10.10
C LEU A 81 1.72 -10.85 -9.65
N GLY A 82 0.92 -9.98 -10.25
CA GLY A 82 0.91 -8.56 -9.90
C GLY A 82 0.34 -8.31 -8.50
N PHE A 83 -0.76 -8.97 -8.13
CA PHE A 83 -1.32 -8.83 -6.78
C PHE A 83 -0.44 -9.44 -5.71
N ASP A 84 0.23 -10.57 -5.96
CA ASP A 84 1.21 -11.12 -5.03
C ASP A 84 2.40 -10.19 -4.84
N TYR A 85 2.89 -9.57 -5.92
CA TYR A 85 3.93 -8.55 -5.82
C TYR A 85 3.48 -7.38 -4.95
N LEU A 86 2.25 -6.88 -5.13
CA LEU A 86 1.71 -5.81 -4.30
C LEU A 86 1.56 -6.25 -2.82
N ARG A 87 1.07 -7.47 -2.55
CA ARG A 87 0.96 -8.03 -1.20
C ARG A 87 2.33 -8.16 -0.52
N ASP A 88 3.35 -8.60 -1.24
CA ASP A 88 4.72 -8.74 -0.73
C ASP A 88 5.35 -7.40 -0.34
N ASN A 89 4.92 -6.30 -0.97
CA ASN A 89 5.34 -4.94 -0.62
C ASN A 89 4.55 -4.34 0.56
N LEU A 90 3.42 -4.95 0.93
CA LEU A 90 2.66 -4.60 2.13
C LEU A 90 3.03 -5.48 3.35
N ALA A 91 3.78 -6.57 3.14
CA ALA A 91 4.20 -7.48 4.19
C ALA A 91 5.12 -6.79 5.22
N HIS A 92 4.91 -7.08 6.50
CA HIS A 92 5.68 -6.49 7.61
C HIS A 92 7.06 -7.16 7.76
N SER A 93 7.16 -8.42 7.36
CA SER A 93 8.37 -9.24 7.47
C SER A 93 8.74 -9.86 6.12
N LYS A 94 10.00 -10.31 5.98
CA LYS A 94 10.45 -10.95 4.72
C LYS A 94 9.86 -12.35 4.56
N GLU A 95 9.59 -13.01 5.68
CA GLU A 95 9.08 -14.36 5.79
C GLU A 95 7.61 -14.47 5.35
N GLU A 96 6.88 -13.35 5.44
CA GLU A 96 5.50 -13.25 4.95
C GLU A 96 5.39 -13.26 3.43
N ARG A 97 6.47 -12.90 2.71
CA ARG A 97 6.48 -12.78 1.25
C ARG A 97 6.26 -14.12 0.53
N PHE A 98 5.63 -14.05 -0.63
CA PHE A 98 5.37 -15.20 -1.50
C PHE A 98 6.43 -15.32 -2.60
N GLN A 99 6.73 -14.21 -3.27
CA GLN A 99 7.63 -14.19 -4.41
C GLN A 99 9.08 -14.26 -3.95
N ARG A 100 9.88 -14.96 -4.77
CA ARG A 100 11.34 -14.91 -4.69
C ARG A 100 11.90 -13.80 -5.58
N THR A 101 13.19 -13.85 -5.86
CA THR A 101 13.83 -12.97 -6.85
C THR A 101 13.11 -13.06 -8.19
N LEU A 102 12.75 -11.90 -8.75
CA LEU A 102 12.17 -11.80 -10.09
C LEU A 102 13.25 -12.09 -11.15
N GLY A 103 13.39 -13.35 -11.54
CA GLY A 103 14.40 -13.81 -12.48
C GLY A 103 14.01 -13.60 -13.94
N TYR A 104 13.07 -14.39 -14.44
CA TYR A 104 12.64 -14.35 -15.83
C TYR A 104 11.13 -14.56 -15.95
N ALA A 105 10.51 -13.83 -16.88
CA ALA A 105 9.09 -13.95 -17.19
C ALA A 105 8.91 -14.24 -18.69
N LEU A 106 8.25 -15.35 -19.00
CA LEU A 106 7.78 -15.67 -20.34
C LEU A 106 6.31 -15.31 -20.42
N VAL A 107 5.98 -14.29 -21.22
CA VAL A 107 4.61 -13.82 -21.39
C VAL A 107 4.00 -14.46 -22.63
N ASP A 108 3.00 -15.32 -22.43
CA ASP A 108 2.17 -15.84 -23.53
C ASP A 108 1.08 -14.81 -23.87
N GLU A 109 0.74 -14.73 -25.16
CA GLU A 109 -0.18 -13.71 -25.72
C GLU A 109 0.13 -12.28 -25.22
N VAL A 110 1.36 -11.85 -25.52
CA VAL A 110 1.95 -10.57 -25.10
C VAL A 110 1.11 -9.33 -25.45
N ASP A 111 0.38 -9.37 -26.56
CA ASP A 111 -0.52 -8.31 -26.99
C ASP A 111 -1.72 -8.17 -26.05
N SER A 112 -2.34 -9.28 -25.66
CA SER A 112 -3.45 -9.28 -24.71
C SER A 112 -3.01 -8.73 -23.34
N ILE A 113 -1.85 -9.15 -22.86
CA ILE A 113 -1.39 -8.80 -21.51
C ILE A 113 -0.77 -7.39 -21.45
N LEU A 114 0.19 -7.08 -22.32
CA LEU A 114 0.97 -5.83 -22.23
C LEU A 114 0.35 -4.66 -22.98
N ILE A 115 -0.69 -4.88 -23.80
CA ILE A 115 -1.39 -3.80 -24.51
C ILE A 115 -2.79 -3.65 -23.97
N ASP A 116 -3.62 -4.70 -24.04
CA ASP A 116 -5.04 -4.56 -23.72
C ASP A 116 -5.30 -4.42 -22.22
N GLU A 117 -4.69 -5.29 -21.41
CA GLU A 117 -4.85 -5.32 -19.95
C GLU A 117 -4.02 -4.25 -19.23
N ALA A 118 -2.88 -3.84 -19.78
CA ALA A 118 -2.01 -2.83 -19.20
C ALA A 118 -2.65 -1.44 -19.01
N ARG A 119 -3.84 -1.22 -19.59
CA ARG A 119 -4.62 0.01 -19.41
C ARG A 119 -5.26 0.15 -18.03
N THR A 120 -5.43 -0.95 -17.30
CA THR A 120 -6.07 -0.96 -15.98
C THR A 120 -5.02 -1.26 -14.92
N PRO A 121 -4.76 -0.35 -13.97
CA PRO A 121 -3.80 -0.61 -12.90
C PRO A 121 -4.33 -1.68 -11.92
N LEU A 122 -3.42 -2.46 -11.35
CA LEU A 122 -3.72 -3.37 -10.23
C LEU A 122 -3.74 -2.57 -8.92
N ILE A 123 -4.85 -2.65 -8.18
CA ILE A 123 -5.07 -1.84 -6.98
C ILE A 123 -5.47 -2.76 -5.82
N ILE A 124 -4.76 -2.64 -4.69
CA ILE A 124 -5.19 -3.17 -3.39
C ILE A 124 -5.80 -2.03 -2.59
N SER A 125 -7.11 -2.09 -2.35
CA SER A 125 -7.79 -1.17 -1.44
C SER A 125 -7.86 -1.78 -0.04
N GLY A 126 -7.33 -1.08 0.96
CA GLY A 126 -7.55 -1.38 2.38
C GLY A 126 -8.75 -0.63 2.95
N GLN A 127 -9.20 -1.01 4.15
CA GLN A 127 -10.07 -0.13 4.92
C GLN A 127 -9.28 1.13 5.26
N ALA A 128 -9.94 2.30 5.20
CA ALA A 128 -9.35 3.50 5.75
C ALA A 128 -9.10 3.24 7.24
N GLU A 129 -7.87 3.47 7.71
CA GLU A 129 -7.56 3.43 9.13
C GLU A 129 -8.58 4.30 9.89
N ASN A 130 -8.93 3.89 11.12
CA ASN A 130 -10.01 4.45 11.97
C ASN A 130 -9.78 5.93 12.39
N SER A 131 -9.54 6.83 11.43
CA SER A 131 -9.37 8.25 11.68
C SER A 131 -10.67 8.91 12.15
N SER A 132 -11.84 8.31 11.88
CA SER A 132 -13.15 8.90 12.18
C SER A 132 -13.34 9.24 13.66
N GLU A 133 -12.92 8.37 14.58
CA GLU A 133 -13.05 8.62 16.03
C GLU A 133 -12.11 9.75 16.49
N LEU A 134 -10.88 9.74 15.99
CA LEU A 134 -9.91 10.83 16.19
C LEU A 134 -10.48 12.15 15.67
N TYR A 135 -10.99 12.19 14.43
CA TYR A 135 -11.64 13.38 13.85
C TYR A 135 -12.77 13.93 14.73
N ILE A 136 -13.63 13.06 15.25
CA ILE A 136 -14.74 13.45 16.13
C ILE A 136 -14.21 14.00 17.46
N ALA A 137 -13.18 13.37 18.03
CA ALA A 137 -12.57 13.80 19.28
C ALA A 137 -11.89 15.18 19.13
N VAL A 138 -11.05 15.37 18.10
CA VAL A 138 -10.38 16.65 17.82
C VAL A 138 -11.41 17.76 17.58
N ASN A 139 -12.48 17.48 16.85
CA ASN A 139 -13.52 18.48 16.59
C ASN A 139 -14.25 18.94 17.87
N LYS A 140 -14.33 18.09 18.91
CA LYS A 140 -14.86 18.49 20.23
C LYS A 140 -13.89 19.35 21.03
N LEU A 141 -12.59 19.17 20.83
CA LEU A 141 -11.53 19.93 21.51
C LEU A 141 -11.43 21.36 20.98
N ILE A 142 -11.56 21.56 19.67
CA ILE A 142 -11.32 22.86 19.01
C ILE A 142 -12.08 24.06 19.64
N PRO A 143 -13.38 23.96 20.00
CA PRO A 143 -14.09 25.06 20.66
C PRO A 143 -13.52 25.48 22.02
N SER A 144 -12.74 24.62 22.68
CA SER A 144 -12.11 24.91 23.98
C SER A 144 -10.75 25.61 23.87
N LEU A 145 -10.21 25.71 22.64
CA LEU A 145 -8.96 26.40 22.37
C LEU A 145 -9.21 27.90 22.21
N ILE A 146 -8.32 28.70 22.78
CA ILE A 146 -8.41 30.16 22.81
C ILE A 146 -7.59 30.73 21.66
N LYS A 147 -8.22 31.57 20.83
CA LYS A 147 -7.53 32.26 19.74
C LYS A 147 -6.67 33.40 20.29
N GLN A 148 -5.44 33.47 19.82
CA GLN A 148 -4.51 34.59 19.99
C GLN A 148 -4.39 35.41 18.69
N GLU A 149 -4.14 36.71 18.82
CA GLU A 149 -4.07 37.65 17.69
C GLU A 149 -2.69 37.71 17.00
N LYS A 150 -1.60 37.38 17.70
CA LYS A 150 -0.22 37.40 17.18
C LYS A 150 0.50 36.12 17.54
N GLU A 151 1.38 35.64 16.66
CA GLU A 151 2.26 34.51 16.94
C GLU A 151 3.23 34.82 18.07
N ASP A 152 3.59 33.77 18.81
CA ASP A 152 4.61 33.87 19.85
C ASP A 152 5.97 34.15 19.18
N THR A 153 6.67 35.13 19.72
CA THR A 153 8.00 35.58 19.29
C THR A 153 8.85 35.80 20.55
N GLU A 154 10.16 35.97 20.39
CA GLU A 154 11.05 36.24 21.53
C GLU A 154 10.64 37.50 22.34
N GLU A 155 9.94 38.44 21.69
CA GLU A 155 9.50 39.70 22.30
C GLU A 155 8.03 39.69 22.76
N TYR A 156 7.23 38.68 22.37
CA TYR A 156 5.81 38.61 22.68
C TYR A 156 5.37 37.16 22.85
N GLN A 157 4.93 36.83 24.06
CA GLN A 157 4.22 35.59 24.38
C GLN A 157 2.82 35.97 24.87
N GLY A 158 1.79 35.44 24.20
CA GLY A 158 0.41 35.63 24.65
C GLY A 158 -0.10 34.47 25.50
N GLU A 159 -1.40 34.48 25.79
CA GLU A 159 -2.07 33.45 26.58
C GLU A 159 -3.00 32.54 25.77
N GLY A 160 -3.07 32.69 24.45
CA GLY A 160 -3.93 31.85 23.63
C GLY A 160 -3.24 30.56 23.19
N ASP A 161 -4.06 29.63 22.72
CA ASP A 161 -3.66 28.28 22.33
C ASP A 161 -3.30 28.21 20.84
N PHE A 162 -3.79 29.15 20.02
CA PHE A 162 -3.51 29.15 18.58
C PHE A 162 -3.64 30.52 17.93
N THR A 163 -2.97 30.70 16.80
CA THR A 163 -3.05 31.88 15.94
C THR A 163 -3.55 31.52 14.55
N LEU A 164 -4.07 32.52 13.83
CA LEU A 164 -4.57 32.37 12.47
C LEU A 164 -3.90 33.36 11.54
N ASP A 165 -3.19 32.87 10.53
CA ASP A 165 -2.79 33.69 9.39
C ASP A 165 -3.85 33.62 8.30
N LEU A 166 -4.67 34.67 8.22
CA LEU A 166 -5.74 34.76 7.22
C LEU A 166 -5.21 34.98 5.79
N LYS A 167 -3.98 35.48 5.62
CA LYS A 167 -3.38 35.69 4.29
C LYS A 167 -2.98 34.36 3.66
N SER A 168 -2.27 33.53 4.42
CA SER A 168 -1.92 32.16 3.99
C SER A 168 -3.05 31.14 4.22
N LYS A 169 -4.09 31.54 4.96
CA LYS A 169 -5.17 30.66 5.45
C LYS A 169 -4.61 29.50 6.26
N GLN A 170 -3.60 29.75 7.08
CA GLN A 170 -2.98 28.76 7.97
C GLN A 170 -3.35 29.06 9.43
N ALA A 171 -3.20 28.04 10.27
CA ALA A 171 -3.39 28.13 11.71
C ALA A 171 -2.16 27.51 12.38
N HIS A 172 -1.68 28.14 13.44
CA HIS A 172 -0.49 27.70 14.16
C HIS A 172 -0.86 27.51 15.63
N LEU A 173 -0.44 26.39 16.23
CA LEU A 173 -0.58 26.18 17.67
C LEU A 173 0.57 26.86 18.40
N THR A 174 0.26 27.54 19.51
CA THR A 174 1.29 27.99 20.46
C THR A 174 1.81 26.79 21.24
N GLU A 175 2.95 26.93 21.93
CA GLU A 175 3.50 25.87 22.79
C GLU A 175 2.47 25.42 23.83
N ARG A 176 1.77 26.37 24.45
CA ARG A 176 0.64 26.11 25.36
C ARG A 176 -0.50 25.35 24.71
N GLY A 177 -0.85 25.71 23.47
CA GLY A 177 -1.88 25.00 22.72
C GLY A 177 -1.49 23.56 22.39
N GLN A 178 -0.20 23.29 22.16
CA GLN A 178 0.31 21.94 21.95
C GLN A 178 0.18 21.11 23.24
N GLU A 179 0.65 21.63 24.38
CA GLU A 179 0.54 20.96 25.68
C GLU A 179 -0.92 20.65 26.04
N LYS A 180 -1.83 21.64 25.90
CA LYS A 180 -3.24 21.48 26.22
C LYS A 180 -3.95 20.44 25.35
N VAL A 181 -3.54 20.34 24.09
CA VAL A 181 -4.06 19.33 23.15
C VAL A 181 -3.56 17.94 23.54
N GLU A 182 -2.27 17.82 23.88
CA GLU A 182 -1.65 16.57 24.29
C GLU A 182 -2.30 16.02 25.56
N ASP A 183 -2.40 16.84 26.61
CA ASP A 183 -3.05 16.47 27.87
C ASP A 183 -4.48 15.97 27.66
N TRP A 184 -5.22 16.62 26.75
CA TRP A 184 -6.58 16.23 26.46
C TRP A 184 -6.66 14.89 25.72
N LEU A 185 -5.75 14.62 24.77
CA LEU A 185 -5.68 13.35 24.05
C LEU A 185 -5.31 12.19 24.97
N ILE A 186 -4.36 12.41 25.88
CA ILE A 186 -3.99 11.45 26.92
C ILE A 186 -5.19 11.17 27.83
N ALA A 187 -5.90 12.20 28.28
CA ALA A 187 -7.09 12.05 29.12
C ALA A 187 -8.23 11.28 28.44
N GLN A 188 -8.33 11.32 27.11
CA GLN A 188 -9.29 10.52 26.33
C GLN A 188 -8.80 9.11 26.00
N GLY A 189 -7.58 8.74 26.41
CA GLY A 189 -6.96 7.44 26.08
C GLY A 189 -6.63 7.28 24.59
N LEU A 190 -6.59 8.39 23.84
CA LEU A 190 -6.29 8.40 22.40
C LEU A 190 -4.79 8.45 22.12
N MET A 191 -3.96 8.71 23.14
CA MET A 191 -2.49 8.74 23.05
C MET A 191 -1.86 8.14 24.32
N PRO A 192 -0.76 7.35 24.22
CA PRO A 192 -0.05 6.82 25.39
C PRO A 192 0.76 7.90 26.12
N GLU A 193 0.79 7.84 27.46
CA GLU A 193 1.62 8.72 28.31
C GLU A 193 3.12 8.56 27.99
N GLY A 194 3.83 9.67 27.79
CA GLY A 194 5.29 9.69 27.58
C GLY A 194 5.75 9.70 26.11
N THR A 195 4.83 9.87 25.15
CA THR A 195 5.16 9.97 23.72
C THR A 195 5.61 11.39 23.32
N LEU A 196 6.48 12.01 24.15
CA LEU A 196 6.75 13.45 24.16
C LEU A 196 7.47 13.99 22.90
N CYS A 197 7.87 13.16 21.92
CA CYS A 197 8.71 13.63 20.81
C CYS A 197 8.79 12.77 19.52
N ILE A 198 8.07 11.65 19.35
CA ILE A 198 8.41 10.69 18.27
C ILE A 198 7.30 10.35 17.26
N LEU A 199 6.04 10.70 17.47
CA LEU A 199 5.04 10.53 16.40
C LEU A 199 4.79 11.85 15.67
N LEU A 200 5.83 12.33 14.97
CA LEU A 200 5.72 13.36 13.93
C LEU A 200 4.64 13.01 12.90
N VAL A 201 4.29 11.73 12.71
CA VAL A 201 3.26 11.28 11.76
C VAL A 201 1.83 11.41 12.32
N GLU A 202 1.59 11.00 13.56
CA GLU A 202 0.26 11.16 14.19
C GLU A 202 0.01 12.62 14.57
N LEU A 203 1.05 13.35 15.01
CA LEU A 203 0.96 14.78 15.25
C LEU A 203 0.79 15.57 13.94
N TYR A 204 1.41 15.16 12.82
CA TYR A 204 1.10 15.77 11.50
C TYR A 204 -0.33 15.50 11.09
N CYS A 205 -0.82 14.27 11.27
CA CYS A 205 -2.20 13.92 10.95
C CYS A 205 -3.16 14.74 11.80
N PHE A 206 -2.86 14.88 13.11
CA PHE A 206 -3.60 15.71 14.06
C PHE A 206 -3.55 17.20 13.71
N ILE A 207 -2.37 17.77 13.46
CA ILE A 207 -2.18 19.18 13.07
C ILE A 207 -2.92 19.44 11.76
N THR A 208 -2.88 18.51 10.81
CA THR A 208 -3.62 18.61 9.54
C THR A 208 -5.14 18.51 9.78
N LEU A 209 -5.58 17.59 10.65
CA LEU A 209 -6.97 17.46 11.11
C LEU A 209 -7.48 18.75 11.73
N TRP A 210 -6.70 19.28 12.67
CA TRP A 210 -6.98 20.45 13.45
C TRP A 210 -6.99 21.68 12.55
N LEU A 211 -5.99 21.86 11.68
CA LEU A 211 -5.99 22.88 10.62
C LEU A 211 -7.27 22.78 9.79
N HIS A 212 -7.69 21.58 9.40
CA HIS A 212 -8.90 21.39 8.60
C HIS A 212 -10.16 21.79 9.39
N CYS A 213 -10.29 21.35 10.64
CA CYS A 213 -11.44 21.63 11.48
C CYS A 213 -11.50 23.09 11.96
N VAL A 214 -10.38 23.73 12.28
CA VAL A 214 -10.26 25.16 12.60
C VAL A 214 -10.52 26.01 11.37
N ARG A 215 -9.96 25.68 10.20
CA ARG A 215 -10.34 26.34 8.93
C ARG A 215 -11.83 26.23 8.68
N THR A 216 -12.42 25.06 8.94
CA THR A 216 -13.87 24.85 8.78
C THR A 216 -14.68 25.66 9.78
N HIS A 217 -14.27 25.74 11.06
CA HIS A 217 -15.01 26.47 12.09
C HIS A 217 -14.83 28.00 12.02
N CYS A 218 -13.60 28.47 11.79
CA CYS A 218 -13.26 29.88 11.83
C CYS A 218 -13.43 30.56 10.47
N LEU A 219 -12.99 29.95 9.36
CA LEU A 219 -13.05 30.60 8.04
C LEU A 219 -14.44 30.50 7.39
N LYS A 220 -15.18 29.40 7.54
CA LYS A 220 -16.55 29.32 6.98
C LYS A 220 -17.54 30.23 7.71
N LYS A 221 -17.40 30.43 9.03
CA LYS A 221 -18.24 31.39 9.76
C LYS A 221 -18.03 32.82 9.26
N MET A 222 -16.79 33.20 8.94
CA MET A 222 -16.48 34.54 8.39
C MET A 222 -16.97 34.75 6.94
N SER A 223 -17.00 33.71 6.09
CA SER A 223 -17.52 33.84 4.71
C SER A 223 -19.04 34.02 4.62
N ILE A 224 -19.80 33.80 5.70
CA ILE A 224 -21.26 33.98 5.71
C ILE A 224 -21.66 35.37 6.28
N THR A 225 -20.70 36.13 6.82
CA THR A 225 -20.95 37.45 7.44
C THR A 225 -20.37 38.63 6.62
N LEU A 226 -20.09 38.41 5.33
CA LEU A 226 -19.74 39.44 4.34
C LEU A 226 -20.80 39.52 3.26
#